data_AF-A0A7Y0VBH2-F1
#
_entry.id   AF-A0A7Y0VBH2-F1
#
_cell.length_a   1.000
_cell.length_b   1.000
_cell.length_c   1.000
_cell.angle_alpha   90.00
_cell.angle_beta   90.00
_cell.angle_gamma   90.00
#
_symmetry.space_group_name_H-M   'P 1'
#
loop_
_entity.id
_entity.type
_entity.pdbx_description
1 polymer ?
#
loop_
_entity_poly.entity_id
_entity_poly.type
_entity_poly.pdbx_seq_one_letter_code
_entity_poly.pdbx_strand_id
1 'polypeptide(L)' 'MIDENGHPWNILAITFTNKAAREMRERAEKLKTEAQDCLIATFHSMCVRILRREADHMATTATLLSLIQVSSGL' A
#
# COMPACT_ATOMS: atom_id res chain seq x y z
N MET A 1 19.51 8.08 -0.91
CA MET A 1 20.20 7.48 0.24
C MET A 1 19.14 6.74 1.03
N ILE A 2 18.92 5.46 0.71
CA ILE A 2 18.13 4.58 1.58
C ILE A 2 19.04 4.34 2.77
N ASP A 3 18.58 4.68 3.97
CA ASP A 3 19.37 4.45 5.17
C ASP A 3 19.70 2.96 5.27
N GLU A 4 20.88 2.68 5.78
CA GLU A 4 21.46 1.34 5.83
C GLU A 4 20.87 0.46 6.95
N ASN A 5 19.72 0.85 7.54
CA ASN A 5 19.13 0.19 8.71
C ASN A 5 17.59 0.11 8.72
N GLY A 6 16.91 0.45 7.61
CA GLY A 6 15.47 0.29 7.51
C GLY A 6 15.05 -1.18 7.39
N HIS A 7 14.34 -1.71 8.39
CA HIS A 7 13.69 -3.01 8.25
C HIS A 7 12.71 -2.99 7.05
N PRO A 8 12.60 -4.08 6.27
CA PRO A 8 11.73 -4.13 5.08
C PRO A 8 10.29 -3.67 5.31
N TRP A 9 9.70 -4.01 6.46
CA TRP A 9 8.34 -3.59 6.84
C TRP A 9 8.16 -2.09 7.09
N ASN A 10 9.26 -1.32 7.19
CA ASN A 10 9.25 0.14 7.25
C ASN A 10 9.27 0.79 5.85
N ILE A 11 9.41 0.01 4.78
CA ILE A 11 9.46 0.52 3.42
C ILE A 11 8.04 0.54 2.83
N LEU A 12 7.59 1.74 2.43
CA LEU A 12 6.34 1.94 1.70
C LEU A 12 6.66 2.43 0.28
N ALA A 13 6.23 1.65 -0.72
CA ALA A 13 6.26 2.04 -2.12
C ALA A 13 4.83 2.21 -2.66
N ILE A 14 4.50 3.43 -3.07
CA ILE A 14 3.18 3.78 -3.62
C ILE A 14 3.28 3.91 -5.14
N THR A 15 2.28 3.38 -5.85
CA THR A 15 2.13 3.57 -7.29
C THR A 15 0.68 3.85 -7.70
N PHE A 16 0.47 4.23 -8.96
CA PHE A 16 -0.86 4.59 -9.47
C PHE A 16 -1.67 3.39 -9.98
N THR A 17 -1.03 2.28 -10.35
CA THR A 17 -1.73 1.13 -10.96
C THR A 17 -1.43 -0.18 -10.23
N ASN A 18 -2.42 -1.08 -10.22
CA ASN A 18 -2.24 -2.43 -9.67
C ASN A 18 -1.16 -3.21 -10.44
N LYS A 19 -1.05 -2.98 -11.76
CA LYS A 19 -0.01 -3.60 -12.61
C LYS A 19 1.39 -3.20 -12.15
N ALA A 20 1.63 -1.90 -11.96
CA ALA A 20 2.93 -1.42 -11.49
C ALA A 20 3.24 -1.93 -10.08
N ALA A 21 2.26 -1.98 -9.17
CA ALA A 21 2.46 -2.52 -7.82
C ALA A 21 2.91 -3.99 -7.85
N ARG A 22 2.28 -4.80 -8.72
CA ARG A 22 2.63 -6.21 -8.93
C ARG A 22 4.03 -6.37 -9.53
N GLU A 23 4.32 -5.65 -10.62
CA GLU A 23 5.64 -5.73 -11.27
C GLU A 23 6.77 -5.27 -10.33
N MET A 24 6.55 -4.21 -9.54
CA MET A 24 7.51 -3.75 -8.55
C MET A 24 7.76 -4.80 -7.47
N ARG A 25 6.71 -5.48 -6.99
CA ARG A 25 6.83 -6.58 -6.02
C ARG A 25 7.65 -7.73 -6.57
N GLU A 26 7.28 -8.24 -7.75
CA GLU A 26 8.00 -9.35 -8.40
C GLU A 26 9.49 -9.02 -8.64
N ARG A 27 9.80 -7.76 -8.99
CA ARG A 27 11.18 -7.31 -9.18
C ARG A 27 11.94 -7.21 -7.87
N ALA A 28 11.30 -6.68 -6.81
CA ALA A 28 11.94 -6.52 -5.51
C ALA A 28 12.26 -7.88 -4.87
N GLU A 29 11.32 -8.84 -4.94
CA GLU A 29 11.50 -10.20 -4.43
C GLU A 29 12.63 -10.96 -5.15
N LYS A 30 12.81 -10.71 -6.46
CA LYS A 30 13.95 -11.26 -7.22
C LYS A 30 15.30 -10.69 -6.81
N LEU A 31 15.33 -9.48 -6.24
CA LEU A 31 16.55 -8.84 -5.77
C LEU A 31 16.90 -9.25 -4.34
N LYS A 32 15.89 -9.33 -3.46
CA LYS A 32 16.02 -9.74 -2.06
C LYS A 32 14.74 -10.40 -1.60
N THR A 33 14.84 -11.58 -0.99
CA THR A 33 13.67 -12.32 -0.48
C THR A 33 12.93 -11.53 0.61
N GLU A 34 13.65 -10.75 1.41
CA GLU A 34 13.10 -9.91 2.47
C GLU A 34 12.22 -8.77 1.94
N ALA A 35 12.24 -8.49 0.63
CA ALA A 35 11.35 -7.50 0.02
C ALA A 35 9.87 -7.91 0.05
N GLN A 36 9.55 -9.17 0.36
CA GLN A 36 8.17 -9.63 0.60
C GLN A 36 7.50 -8.90 1.76
N ASP A 37 8.30 -8.43 2.72
CA ASP A 37 7.83 -7.70 3.89
C ASP A 37 7.63 -6.20 3.60
N CYS A 38 8.08 -5.70 2.44
CA CYS A 38 7.86 -4.31 2.03
C CYS A 38 6.39 -4.06 1.67
N LEU A 39 5.87 -2.90 2.07
CA LEU A 39 4.52 -2.49 1.71
C LEU A 39 4.52 -1.83 0.32
N ILE A 40 4.12 -2.60 -0.69
CA ILE A 40 3.96 -2.11 -2.08
C ILE A 40 2.46 -2.09 -2.41
N ALA A 41 1.90 -0.90 -2.64
CA ALA A 41 0.46 -0.72 -2.82
C ALA A 41 0.13 0.43 -3.78
N THR A 42 -1.10 0.46 -4.27
CA THR A 42 -1.64 1.66 -4.91
C THR A 42 -2.06 2.71 -3.88
N PHE A 43 -2.15 3.97 -4.30
CA PHE A 43 -2.61 5.07 -3.43
C PHE A 43 -3.95 4.72 -2.76
N HIS A 44 -4.94 4.26 -3.54
CA HIS A 44 -6.25 3.87 -3.03
C HIS A 44 -6.17 2.73 -1.99
N SER A 45 -5.38 1.69 -2.27
CA SER A 45 -5.21 0.57 -1.34
C SER A 45 -4.59 1.02 -0.02
N MET A 46 -3.63 1.96 -0.08
CA MET A 46 -3.01 2.53 1.11
C MET A 46 -3.99 3.40 1.90
N CYS A 47 -4.76 4.27 1.23
CA CYS A 47 -5.78 5.08 1.88
C CYS A 47 -6.84 4.24 2.58
N VAL A 48 -7.34 3.17 1.93
CA VAL A 48 -8.28 2.22 2.56
C VAL A 48 -7.65 1.55 3.78
N ARG A 49 -6.38 1.15 3.70
CA ARG A 49 -5.67 0.52 4.83
C ARG A 49 -5.53 1.46 6.02
N ILE A 50 -5.18 2.73 5.78
CA ILE A 50 -5.12 3.76 6.82
C ILE A 50 -6.51 4.00 7.40
N LEU A 51 -7.51 4.26 6.55
CA LEU A 51 -8.87 4.53 7.00
C LEU A 51 -9.44 3.39 7.84
N ARG A 52 -9.21 2.13 7.47
CA ARG A 52 -9.63 0.97 8.27
C ARG A 52 -8.95 0.91 9.62
N ARG A 53 -7.67 1.29 9.71
CA ARG A 53 -6.91 1.33 10.97
C ARG A 53 -7.42 2.45 11.90
N GLU A 54 -7.79 3.59 11.32
CA GLU A 54 -8.28 4.76 12.06
C GLU A 54 -9.81 4.77 12.22
N ALA A 55 -10.51 3.74 11.71
CA ALA A 55 -11.98 3.72 11.61
C ALA A 55 -12.68 3.84 12.96
N ASP A 56 -12.11 3.23 14.00
CA ASP A 56 -12.64 3.27 15.37
C ASP A 56 -12.60 4.69 15.98
N HIS A 57 -11.80 5.59 15.40
CA HIS A 57 -11.68 6.98 15.83
C HIS A 57 -12.58 7.94 15.03
N MET A 58 -13.27 7.47 13.96
CA MET A 58 -14.05 8.34 13.06
C MET A 58 -15.33 7.69 12.53
N ALA A 59 -16.50 8.26 12.86
CA ALA A 59 -17.83 7.78 12.43
C ALA A 59 -18.09 7.90 10.91
N THR A 60 -17.32 8.71 10.17
CA THR A 60 -17.47 8.96 8.72
C THR A 60 -16.79 7.93 7.81
N THR A 61 -16.10 6.95 8.40
CA THR A 61 -15.20 6.04 7.67
C THR A 61 -15.92 5.12 6.67
N ALA A 62 -17.17 4.72 6.95
CA ALA A 62 -17.93 3.82 6.08
C ALA A 62 -18.22 4.42 4.69
N THR A 63 -18.51 5.72 4.60
CA THR A 63 -18.84 6.41 3.33
C THR A 63 -17.60 6.66 2.46
N LEU A 64 -16.44 6.93 3.07
CA LEU A 64 -15.20 7.16 2.34
C LEU A 64 -14.64 5.87 1.73
N LEU A 65 -14.83 4.73 2.41
CA LEU A 65 -14.39 3.43 1.91
C LEU A 65 -15.11 3.04 0.60
N SER A 66 -16.42 3.27 0.50
CA SER A 66 -17.17 2.95 -0.71
C SER A 66 -16.80 3.84 -1.90
N LEU A 67 -16.55 5.14 -1.67
CA LEU A 67 -16.12 6.06 -2.73
C LEU A 67 -14.75 5.70 -3.32
N ILE A 68 -13.79 5.33 -2.47
CA ILE A 68 -12.44 4.96 -2.93
C ILE A 68 -12.47 3.68 -3.78
N GLN A 69 -13.35 2.74 -3.47
CA GLN A 69 -13.50 1.51 -4.26
C GLN A 69 -14.11 1.77 -5.64
N VAL A 70 -15.05 2.71 -5.77
CA VAL A 70 -15.70 3.07 -7.05
C VAL A 70 -14.75 3.80 -8.01
N SER A 71 -13.85 4.65 -7.52
CA SER A 71 -12.86 5.36 -8.36
C SER A 71 -11.69 4.48 -8.84
N SER A 72 -11.50 3.31 -8.21
CA SER A 72 -10.36 2.42 -8.47
C SER A 72 -10.60 1.43 -9.62
N GLY A 73 -11.80 1.40 -10.21
CA GLY A 73 -12.12 0.57 -11.37
C GLY A 73 -11.97 -0.94 -11.13
N LEU A 74 -12.33 -1.41 -9.93
CA LEU A 74 -12.63 -2.84 -9.74
C LEU A 74 -14.05 -3.13 -10.22
#